data_AF-A0A968Q1Y9-F1
#
_entry.id   AF-A0A968Q1Y9-F1
#
_cell.length_a   1.000
_cell.length_b   1.000
_cell.length_c   1.000
_cell.angle_alpha   90.00
_cell.angle_beta   90.00
_cell.angle_gamma   90.00
#
_symmetry.space_group_name_H-M   'P 1'
#
loop_
_entity.id
_entity.type
_entity.pdbx_description
1 polymer ?
#
loop_
_entity_poly.entity_id
_entity_poly.type
_entity_poly.pdbx_seq_one_letter_code
_entity_poly.pdbx_strand_id
1 'polypeptide(L)' 'MLQNGYKYQVKFEGSYWTAVPLQAKPPLQPGDRVAVLGRKGNELVVQKLESPEQGVAPTDHLL' A
#
# COMPACT_ATOMS: atom_id res chain seq x y z
N MET A 1 -3.37 -20.41 -11.39
CA MET A 1 -3.56 -19.12 -12.09
C MET A 1 -2.80 -18.05 -11.31
N LEU A 2 -1.70 -17.49 -11.85
CA LEU A 2 -1.14 -16.26 -11.28
C LEU A 2 -2.12 -15.16 -11.68
N GLN A 3 -2.95 -14.68 -10.76
CA GLN A 3 -3.69 -13.44 -10.99
C GLN A 3 -2.65 -12.37 -11.33
N ASN A 4 -2.83 -11.68 -12.47
CA ASN A 4 -2.04 -10.51 -12.86
C ASN A 4 -2.29 -9.40 -11.84
N GLY A 5 -1.70 -9.53 -10.66
CA GLY A 5 -1.63 -8.48 -9.67
C GLY A 5 -0.74 -7.37 -10.22
N TYR A 6 -1.21 -6.13 -10.12
CA TYR A 6 -0.41 -4.96 -10.40
C TYR A 6 0.92 -5.04 -9.62
N LYS A 7 2.03 -4.84 -10.32
CA LYS A 7 3.35 -4.71 -9.70
C LYS A 7 3.61 -3.25 -9.41
N TYR A 8 4.10 -2.95 -8.21
CA TYR A 8 4.40 -1.59 -7.76
C TYR A 8 5.88 -1.48 -7.44
N GLN A 9 6.40 -0.24 -7.47
CA GLN A 9 7.69 0.07 -6.86
C GLN A 9 7.46 0.67 -5.48
N VAL A 10 8.13 0.11 -4.48
CA VAL A 10 8.09 0.61 -3.10
C VAL A 10 9.52 0.91 -2.64
N LYS A 11 9.68 1.94 -1.80
CA LYS A 11 10.95 2.25 -1.15
C LYS A 11 11.00 1.54 0.20
N PHE A 12 11.92 0.59 0.36
CA PHE A 12 12.10 -0.19 1.58
C PHE A 12 13.61 -0.25 1.91
N GLU A 13 13.96 0.08 3.15
CA GLU A 13 15.37 0.14 3.62
C GLU A 13 16.29 0.96 2.68
N GLY A 14 15.78 2.09 2.17
CA GLY A 14 16.53 2.98 1.29
C GLY A 14 16.62 2.54 -0.17
N SER A 15 16.18 1.33 -0.52
CA SER A 15 16.22 0.78 -1.88
C SER A 15 14.82 0.66 -2.49
N TYR A 16 14.74 0.68 -3.83
CA TYR A 16 13.48 0.43 -4.54
C TYR A 16 13.30 -1.06 -4.82
N TRP A 17 12.13 -1.58 -4.50
CA TRP A 17 11.78 -2.98 -4.67
C TRP A 17 10.51 -3.12 -5.49
N THR A 18 10.45 -4.18 -6.29
CA THR A 18 9.19 -4.63 -6.90
C THR A 18 8.32 -5.24 -5.81
N ALA A 19 7.06 -4.83 -5.73
CA ALA A 19 6.09 -5.30 -4.75
C ALA A 19 4.79 -5.74 -5.41
N VAL A 20 4.18 -6.77 -4.82
CA VAL A 20 2.85 -7.28 -5.16
C VAL A 20 1.95 -7.11 -3.95
N PRO A 21 0.76 -6.51 -4.11
CA PRO A 21 -0.13 -6.33 -2.99
C PRO A 21 -0.76 -7.68 -2.64
N LEU A 22 -0.92 -7.95 -1.35
CA LEU A 22 -1.64 -9.12 -0.86
C LEU A 22 -3.11 -9.10 -1.32
N GLN A 23 -3.70 -7.91 -1.44
CA GLN A 23 -5.07 -7.69 -1.88
C GLN A 23 -5.09 -6.75 -3.09
N ALA A 24 -5.88 -7.08 -4.12
CA ALA A 24 -5.94 -6.28 -5.35
C ALA A 24 -6.67 -4.93 -5.16
N LYS A 25 -7.41 -4.74 -4.06
CA LYS A 25 -8.16 -3.52 -3.77
C LYS A 25 -8.03 -3.12 -2.31
N PRO A 26 -8.01 -1.80 -2.01
CA PRO A 26 -7.88 -0.71 -2.98
C PRO A 26 -6.50 -0.71 -3.69
N PRO A 27 -6.40 -0.18 -4.92
CA PRO A 27 -5.10 -0.07 -5.60
C PRO A 27 -4.16 0.85 -4.80
N LEU A 28 -2.87 0.55 -4.85
CA LEU A 28 -1.84 1.38 -4.23
C LEU A 28 -1.59 2.62 -5.09
N GLN A 29 -1.42 3.76 -4.44
CA GLN A 29 -1.05 5.03 -5.06
C GLN A 29 0.35 5.47 -4.61
N PRO A 30 1.09 6.25 -5.41
CA PRO A 30 2.34 6.85 -4.97
C PRO A 30 2.13 7.67 -3.68
N GLY A 31 2.96 7.42 -2.68
CA GLY A 31 2.85 8.06 -1.36
C GLY A 31 2.07 7.24 -0.32
N ASP A 32 1.32 6.21 -0.72
CA ASP A 32 0.73 5.27 0.23
C ASP A 32 1.82 4.60 1.07
N ARG A 33 1.52 4.44 2.37
CA ARG A 33 2.35 3.61 3.25
C ARG A 33 1.87 2.17 3.16
N VAL A 34 2.84 1.26 3.13
CA VAL A 34 2.56 -0.17 3.05
C VAL A 34 3.37 -0.92 4.11
N ALA A 35 2.78 -1.97 4.66
CA ALA A 35 3.50 -2.95 5.46
C ALA A 35 4.09 -4.02 4.52
N VAL A 36 5.36 -4.39 4.76
CA VAL A 36 5.99 -5.54 4.11
C VAL A 36 5.66 -6.78 4.93
N LEU A 37 4.89 -7.70 4.35
CA LEU A 37 4.46 -8.93 5.01
C LEU A 37 5.41 -10.10 4.78
N GLY A 38 6.22 -10.01 3.72
CA GLY A 38 7.18 -11.03 3.37
C GLY A 38 7.73 -10.83 1.97
N ARG A 39 8.40 -11.87 1.46
CA ARG A 39 9.05 -11.86 0.16
C ARG A 39 8.70 -13.12 -0.62
N LYS A 40 8.44 -12.96 -1.92
CA LYS A 40 8.20 -14.04 -2.87
C LYS A 40 9.18 -13.89 -4.03
N GLY A 41 10.27 -14.66 -4.00
CA GLY A 41 11.35 -14.54 -4.98
C GLY A 41 11.99 -13.15 -4.93
N ASN A 42 11.86 -12.37 -6.00
CA ASN A 42 12.40 -11.01 -6.11
C ASN A 42 11.35 -9.91 -5.83
N GLU A 43 10.20 -10.29 -5.29
CA GLU A 43 9.08 -9.38 -5.06
C GLU A 43 8.74 -9.32 -3.56
N LEU A 44 8.43 -8.12 -3.06
CA LEU A 44 7.88 -7.93 -1.72
C LEU A 44 6.37 -8.15 -1.73
N VAL A 45 5.85 -8.89 -0.76
CA VAL A 45 4.40 -8.98 -0.52
C VAL A 45 4.03 -7.85 0.42
N VAL A 46 3.14 -6.97 -0.02
CA VAL A 46 2.80 -5.74 0.72
C VAL A 46 1.31 -5.61 0.99
N GLN A 47 0.95 -4.89 2.05
CA GLN A 47 -0.43 -4.51 2.36
C GLN A 47 -0.50 -3.01 2.61
N LYS A 48 -1.51 -2.35 2.04
CA LYS A 48 -1.77 -0.93 2.30
C LYS A 48 -2.03 -0.73 3.79
N LEU A 49 -1.34 0.23 4.40
CA LEU A 49 -1.69 0.74 5.70
C LEU A 49 -2.73 1.84 5.50
N GLU A 50 -3.84 1.76 6.22
CA GLU A 50 -4.80 2.85 6.27
C GLU A 50 -4.08 4.05 6.91
N SER A 51 -3.93 5.13 6.16
CA SER A 51 -3.43 6.37 6.73
C SER A 51 -4.44 6.84 7.78
N PRO A 52 -4.03 7.13 9.02
CA PRO A 52 -4.94 7.62 10.06
C PRO A 52 -5.58 8.99 9.75
N GLU A 53 -5.30 9.58 8.59
CA GLU A 53 -5.78 10.91 8.18
C GLU A 53 -7.12 10.90 7.41
N GLN A 54 -7.75 9.73 7.20
CA GLN A 54 -9.12 9.67 6.66
C GLN A 54 -10.15 9.43 7.76
N GLY A 55 -10.14 10.28 8.79
CA GLY A 55 -11.02 10.15 9.95
C GLY A 55 -11.36 11.46 10.69
N VAL A 56 -10.98 12.61 10.15
CA VAL A 56 -11.41 13.92 10.68
C VAL A 56 -11.84 14.82 9.52
N ALA A 57 -13.05 14.60 9.02
CA ALA A 57 -13.77 15.74 8.46
C ALA A 57 -13.96 16.71 9.64
N PRO A 58 -13.51 17.98 9.58
CA PRO A 58 -14.00 18.96 10.53
C PRO A 58 -15.50 19.08 10.27
N THR A 59 -16.30 18.43 11.12
CA THR A 59 -17.72 18.77 11.22
C THR A 59 -17.76 20.20 11.73
N ASP A 60 -17.82 21.13 10.80
CA ASP A 60 -18.28 22.50 11.05
C ASP A 60 -19.75 22.39 11.44
N HIS A 61 -20.01 22.03 12.70
CA HIS A 61 -21.30 22.24 13.32
C HIS A 61 -21.33 23.69 13.76
N LEU A 62 -21.52 24.59 12.80
CA LEU A 62 -21.87 25.97 13.10
C LEU A 62 -23.30 25.96 13.67
N LEU A 63 -23.39 26.54 14.87
CA LEU A 63 -24.60 26.87 15.63
C LEU A 63 -25.69 27.55 14.80
#